data_AF-A0AAN7QFV5-F1
#
_entry.id   AF-A0AAN7QFV5-F1
#
_cell.length_a   1.000
_cell.length_b   1.000
_cell.length_c   1.000
_cell.angle_alpha   90.00
_cell.angle_beta   90.00
_cell.angle_gamma   90.00
#
_symmetry.space_group_name_H-M   'P 1'
#
loop_
_entity.id
_entity.type
_entity.pdbx_description
1 polymer ?
#
loop_
_entity_poly.entity_id
_entity_poly.type
_entity_poly.pdbx_seq_one_letter_code
_entity_poly.pdbx_strand_id
1 'polypeptide(L)'
;MQVVEGRHTVPQAFLAECYLGRAAAYRANRRVAEAIADCNKTLALDPTCLQALETRAALLESICCLPDSLHDLEYLKLLYSSILRDRMPHSPPWKRETVQYREIPGRLCALTVKMQELKKRVASGEAGRCLVDYYALMGLQRGCSRSELQRAHLLLILRHKPDKALGFIERCEFVDDQNLDSVKDRANMSAMLLYRLIQKGGSGEYGVEETNVQRPRGWRCCSRPVQ
;
A
#
# COMPACT_ATOMS: atom_id res chain seq x y z
N MET A 1 -23.15 -40.92 2.18
CA MET A 1 -21.85 -40.22 2.21
C MET A 1 -22.12 -38.76 2.46
N GLN A 2 -21.93 -38.30 3.70
CA GLN A 2 -21.88 -36.87 4.00
C GLN A 2 -20.52 -36.39 3.52
N VAL A 3 -20.49 -35.53 2.50
CA VAL A 3 -19.26 -34.81 2.17
C VAL A 3 -19.05 -33.84 3.32
N VAL A 4 -18.17 -34.20 4.25
CA VAL A 4 -17.62 -33.24 5.20
C VAL A 4 -16.70 -32.35 4.35
N GLU A 5 -17.25 -31.29 3.76
CA GLU A 5 -16.45 -30.17 3.29
C GLU A 5 -15.84 -29.53 4.54
N GLY A 6 -14.76 -30.12 5.04
CA GLY A 6 -13.96 -29.57 6.11
C GLY A 6 -13.45 -28.23 5.63
N ARG A 7 -14.04 -27.14 6.13
CA ARG A 7 -13.43 -25.82 6.03
C ARG A 7 -12.08 -25.93 6.74
N HIS A 8 -11.02 -26.09 5.97
CA HIS A 8 -9.67 -26.09 6.52
C HIS A 8 -9.37 -24.65 6.96
N THR A 9 -9.68 -24.35 8.21
CA THR A 9 -9.26 -23.11 8.86
C THR A 9 -7.75 -23.17 9.05
N VAL A 10 -7.08 -22.04 8.82
CA VAL A 10 -5.63 -21.92 8.99
C VAL A 10 -5.32 -20.98 10.15
N PRO A 11 -4.24 -21.23 10.92
CA PRO A 11 -3.87 -20.35 12.02
C PRO A 11 -3.66 -18.90 11.56
N GLN A 12 -4.16 -17.95 12.34
CA GLN A 12 -4.06 -16.51 12.09
C GLN A 12 -2.67 -16.04 11.68
N ALA A 13 -1.64 -16.47 12.40
CA ALA A 13 -0.28 -16.04 12.14
C ALA A 13 0.27 -16.59 10.81
N PHE A 14 -0.06 -17.84 10.46
CA PHE A 14 0.29 -18.42 9.16
C PHE A 14 -0.41 -17.67 8.01
N LEU A 15 -1.69 -17.33 8.19
CA LEU A 15 -2.45 -16.58 7.19
C LEU A 15 -1.87 -15.16 6.98
N ALA A 16 -1.43 -14.51 8.06
CA ALA A 16 -0.76 -13.21 7.98
C ALA A 16 0.55 -13.29 7.17
N GLU A 17 1.38 -14.31 7.41
CA GLU A 17 2.62 -14.54 6.65
C GLU A 17 2.34 -14.82 5.17
N CYS A 18 1.31 -15.61 4.85
CA CYS A 18 0.90 -15.85 3.48
C CYS A 18 0.53 -14.55 2.74
N TYR A 19 -0.21 -13.65 3.40
CA TYR A 19 -0.54 -12.35 2.81
C TYR A 19 0.67 -11.45 2.68
N LEU A 20 1.59 -11.45 3.64
CA LEU A 20 2.83 -10.69 3.56
C LEU A 20 3.70 -11.14 2.38
N GLY A 21 3.89 -12.46 2.21
CA GLY A 21 4.63 -13.01 1.09
C GLY A 21 3.98 -12.68 -0.25
N ARG A 22 2.65 -12.75 -0.34
CA ARG A 22 1.92 -12.38 -1.56
C ARG A 22 1.97 -10.88 -1.84
N ALA A 23 1.93 -10.03 -0.82
CA ALA A 23 2.12 -8.59 -0.96
C ALA A 23 3.50 -8.26 -1.55
N ALA A 24 4.56 -8.96 -1.11
CA ALA A 24 5.89 -8.82 -1.68
C ALA A 24 5.94 -9.21 -3.16
N ALA A 25 5.27 -10.31 -3.55
CA ALA A 25 5.17 -10.71 -4.96
C ALA A 25 4.39 -9.70 -5.81
N TYR A 26 3.28 -9.16 -5.29
CA TYR A 26 2.53 -8.10 -5.99
C TYR A 26 3.33 -6.81 -6.12
N ARG A 27 4.06 -6.42 -5.08
CA ARG A 27 4.99 -5.28 -5.12
C ARG A 27 6.05 -5.46 -6.21
N ALA A 28 6.67 -6.63 -6.29
CA ALA A 28 7.66 -6.95 -7.33
C ALA A 28 7.05 -6.86 -8.74
N ASN A 29 5.79 -7.26 -8.88
CA ASN A 29 5.03 -7.20 -10.13
C ASN A 29 4.34 -5.84 -10.39
N ARG A 30 4.68 -4.78 -9.63
CA ARG A 30 4.08 -3.42 -9.76
C ARG A 30 2.55 -3.38 -9.61
N ARG A 31 1.96 -4.38 -8.97
CA ARG A 31 0.52 -4.46 -8.65
C ARG A 31 0.25 -3.80 -7.30
N VAL A 32 0.30 -2.47 -7.30
CA VAL A 32 0.35 -1.68 -6.06
C VAL A 32 -0.92 -1.81 -5.23
N ALA A 33 -2.11 -1.69 -5.83
CA ALA A 33 -3.38 -1.81 -5.12
C ALA A 33 -3.54 -3.17 -4.43
N GLU A 34 -3.19 -4.27 -5.12
CA GLU A 34 -3.25 -5.61 -4.53
C GLU A 34 -2.20 -5.82 -3.43
N ALA A 35 -1.00 -5.27 -3.59
CA ALA A 35 0.03 -5.32 -2.57
C ALA A 35 -0.43 -4.58 -1.30
N ILE A 36 -1.00 -3.38 -1.43
CA ILE A 36 -1.58 -2.63 -0.29
C ILE A 36 -2.71 -3.44 0.36
N ALA A 37 -3.60 -4.04 -0.43
CA ALA A 37 -4.70 -4.84 0.09
C ALA A 37 -4.24 -6.05 0.92
N ASP A 38 -3.13 -6.70 0.54
CA ASP A 38 -2.57 -7.82 1.30
C ASP A 38 -1.76 -7.36 2.52
N CYS A 39 -1.08 -6.20 2.45
CA CYS A 39 -0.55 -5.56 3.66
C CYS A 39 -1.66 -5.24 4.65
N ASN A 40 -2.81 -4.74 4.18
CA ASN A 40 -3.97 -4.44 5.03
C ASN A 40 -4.49 -5.68 5.75
N LYS A 41 -4.60 -6.82 5.06
CA LYS A 41 -4.99 -8.10 5.69
C LYS A 41 -3.95 -8.55 6.70
N THR A 42 -2.67 -8.43 6.36
CA THR A 42 -1.56 -8.76 7.28
C THR A 42 -1.67 -7.93 8.56
N LEU A 43 -1.90 -6.61 8.45
CA LEU A 43 -2.01 -5.70 9.60
C LEU A 43 -3.34 -5.81 10.36
N ALA A 44 -4.38 -6.34 9.73
CA ALA A 44 -5.61 -6.73 10.41
C ALA A 44 -5.39 -7.99 11.27
N LEU A 45 -4.56 -8.93 10.82
CA LEU A 45 -4.24 -10.16 11.56
C LEU A 45 -3.11 -9.94 12.59
N ASP A 46 -2.08 -9.17 12.24
CA ASP A 46 -0.88 -8.90 13.04
C ASP A 46 -0.55 -7.39 12.94
N PRO A 47 -1.11 -6.54 13.83
CA PRO A 47 -0.93 -5.10 13.76
C PRO A 47 0.50 -4.67 14.08
N THR A 48 1.29 -5.50 14.76
CA THR A 48 2.68 -5.19 15.11
C THR A 48 3.68 -5.70 14.07
N CYS A 49 3.20 -6.17 12.91
CA CYS A 49 4.04 -6.66 11.83
C CYS A 49 4.86 -5.53 11.17
N LEU A 50 6.10 -5.37 11.64
CA LEU A 50 7.05 -4.35 11.17
C LEU A 50 7.22 -4.37 9.64
N GLN A 51 7.38 -5.57 9.06
CA GLN A 51 7.61 -5.74 7.62
C GLN A 51 6.39 -5.34 6.78
N ALA A 52 5.18 -5.54 7.29
CA ALA A 52 3.95 -5.13 6.61
C ALA A 52 3.82 -3.60 6.61
N LEU A 53 4.13 -2.93 7.74
CA LEU A 53 4.19 -1.46 7.82
C LEU A 53 5.25 -0.89 6.90
N GLU A 54 6.47 -1.43 6.91
CA GLU A 54 7.56 -1.00 6.02
C GLU A 54 7.17 -1.15 4.54
N THR A 55 6.55 -2.27 4.19
CA THR A 55 6.11 -2.55 2.82
C THR A 55 4.96 -1.62 2.39
N ARG A 56 3.96 -1.42 3.26
CA ARG A 56 2.81 -0.56 2.95
C ARG A 56 3.22 0.91 2.85
N ALA A 57 4.06 1.40 3.76
CA ALA A 57 4.63 2.75 3.68
C ALA A 57 5.37 2.97 2.35
N ALA A 58 6.22 2.03 1.93
CA ALA A 58 6.95 2.13 0.66
C ALA A 58 6.01 2.12 -0.57
N LEU A 59 4.94 1.32 -0.54
CA LEU A 59 3.93 1.29 -1.60
C LEU A 59 3.16 2.62 -1.67
N LEU A 60 2.71 3.14 -0.53
CA LEU A 60 1.99 4.41 -0.43
C LEU A 60 2.87 5.59 -0.88
N GLU A 61 4.13 5.61 -0.47
CA GLU A 61 5.11 6.58 -0.95
C GLU A 61 5.29 6.52 -2.48
N SER A 62 5.33 5.31 -3.06
CA SER A 62 5.52 5.12 -4.51
C SER A 62 4.37 5.66 -5.36
N ILE A 63 3.18 5.82 -4.77
CA ILE A 63 2.01 6.44 -5.41
C ILE A 63 1.74 7.85 -4.89
N CYS A 64 2.73 8.48 -4.25
CA CYS A 64 2.61 9.82 -3.65
C CYS A 64 1.47 9.96 -2.61
N CYS A 65 1.00 8.87 -2.02
CA CYS A 65 0.08 8.89 -0.89
C CYS A 65 0.86 9.13 0.42
N LEU A 66 1.51 10.30 0.48
CA LEU A 66 2.48 10.63 1.52
C LEU A 66 1.89 10.72 2.94
N PRO A 67 0.67 11.24 3.16
CA PRO A 67 0.08 11.29 4.50
C PRO A 67 -0.10 9.89 5.11
N ASP A 68 -0.65 8.95 4.32
CA ASP A 68 -0.87 7.57 4.78
C ASP A 68 0.47 6.84 4.96
N SER A 69 1.46 7.10 4.09
CA SER A 69 2.82 6.58 4.29
C SER A 69 3.46 7.11 5.57
N LEU A 70 3.28 8.39 5.89
CA LEU A 70 3.81 8.99 7.12
C LEU A 70 3.18 8.36 8.36
N HIS A 71 1.88 8.08 8.30
CA HIS A 71 1.16 7.41 9.40
C HIS A 71 1.75 6.02 9.70
N ASP A 72 2.02 5.21 8.67
CA ASP A 72 2.66 3.91 8.84
C ASP A 72 4.07 4.02 9.43
N LEU A 73 4.86 5.02 8.99
CA LEU A 73 6.21 5.25 9.52
C LEU A 73 6.19 5.73 10.98
N GLU A 74 5.22 6.57 11.35
CA GLU A 74 5.02 7.00 12.73
C GLU A 74 4.68 5.83 13.63
N TYR A 75 3.80 4.94 13.19
CA TYR A 75 3.46 3.75 13.94
C TYR A 75 4.64 2.78 14.05
N LEU A 76 5.40 2.59 12.98
CA LEU A 76 6.63 1.80 12.98
C LEU A 76 7.68 2.35 13.96
N LYS A 77 7.81 3.68 14.07
CA LYS A 77 8.67 4.32 15.08
C LYS A 77 8.26 4.00 16.51
N LEU A 78 6.96 3.98 16.78
CA LEU A 78 6.41 3.64 18.09
C LEU A 78 6.71 2.18 18.44
N LEU A 79 6.54 1.26 17.49
CA LEU A 79 6.87 -0.15 17.69
C LEU A 79 8.36 -0.37 17.97
N TYR A 80 9.26 0.23 17.19
CA TYR A 80 10.70 0.16 17.47
C TYR A 80 11.06 0.76 18.84
N SER A 81 10.44 1.86 19.23
CA SER A 81 10.62 2.46 20.55
C SER A 81 10.14 1.55 21.69
N SER A 82 9.02 0.84 21.50
CA SER A 82 8.51 -0.15 22.46
C SER A 82 9.44 -1.35 22.56
N ILE A 83 9.95 -1.89 21.44
CA ILE A 83 10.91 -3.01 21.46
C ILE A 83 12.16 -2.67 22.29
N LEU A 84 12.70 -1.45 22.13
CA LEU A 84 13.86 -1.00 22.91
C LEU A 84 13.56 -0.86 24.40
N ARG A 85 12.36 -0.42 24.76
CA ARG A 85 11.96 -0.19 26.15
C ARG A 85 11.62 -1.48 26.87
N ASP A 86 10.76 -2.28 26.26
CA ASP A 86 10.07 -3.38 26.92
C ASP A 86 10.86 -4.69 26.79
N ARG A 87 11.88 -4.73 25.90
CA ARG A 87 12.60 -5.96 25.49
C ARG A 87 11.66 -7.09 25.04
N MET A 88 10.44 -6.74 24.66
CA MET A 88 9.43 -7.70 24.26
C MET A 88 9.59 -8.01 22.77
N PRO A 89 9.81 -9.28 22.41
CA PRO A 89 9.60 -9.68 21.04
C PRO A 89 8.09 -9.60 20.78
N HIS A 90 7.63 -8.61 20.01
CA HIS A 90 6.23 -8.53 19.52
C HIS A 90 5.87 -9.69 18.58
N SER A 91 6.84 -10.58 18.33
CA SER A 91 6.72 -11.77 17.49
C SER A 91 6.77 -13.02 18.37
N PRO A 92 5.92 -14.04 18.10
CA PRO A 92 6.01 -15.33 18.78
C PRO A 92 7.42 -15.93 18.69
N PRO A 93 7.87 -16.71 19.68
CA PRO A 93 9.26 -17.21 19.77
C PRO A 93 9.69 -18.10 18.59
N TRP A 94 8.75 -18.66 17.82
CA TRP A 94 9.02 -19.44 16.62
C TRP A 94 9.17 -18.58 15.35
N LYS A 95 8.81 -17.29 15.40
CA LYS A 95 8.97 -16.34 14.30
C LYS A 95 10.40 -15.83 14.31
N ARG A 96 11.15 -16.05 13.23
CA ARG A 96 12.49 -15.46 13.07
C ARG A 96 12.34 -13.95 13.05
N GLU A 97 12.84 -13.27 14.06
CA GLU A 97 12.86 -11.81 14.08
C GLU A 97 13.62 -11.30 12.84
N THR A 98 12.91 -10.61 11.96
CA THR A 98 13.50 -9.97 10.78
C THR A 98 14.47 -8.84 11.16
N VAL A 99 14.46 -8.40 12.43
CA VAL A 99 15.26 -7.26 12.91
C VAL A 99 16.05 -7.66 14.16
N GLN A 100 17.37 -7.56 14.07
CA GLN A 100 18.23 -7.74 15.24
C GLN A 100 18.15 -6.50 16.15
N TYR A 101 18.10 -6.68 17.46
CA TYR A 101 18.00 -5.57 18.43
C TYR A 101 19.06 -4.47 18.21
N ARG A 102 20.29 -4.88 17.88
CA ARG A 102 21.42 -3.99 17.58
C ARG A 102 21.18 -3.05 16.39
N GLU A 103 20.30 -3.43 15.45
CA GLU A 103 19.99 -2.63 14.26
C GLU A 103 18.93 -1.56 14.53
N ILE A 104 18.15 -1.70 15.60
CA ILE A 104 16.99 -0.85 15.87
C ILE A 104 17.36 0.64 15.99
N PRO A 105 18.43 1.05 16.70
CA PRO A 105 18.81 2.46 16.75
C PRO A 105 19.14 3.05 15.37
N GLY A 106 19.81 2.28 14.51
CA GLY A 106 20.11 2.67 13.14
C GLY A 106 18.84 2.83 12.30
N ARG A 107 17.90 1.90 12.42
CA ARG A 107 16.60 1.97 11.73
C ARG A 107 15.76 3.15 12.21
N LEU A 108 15.74 3.45 13.51
CA LEU A 108 15.06 4.62 14.06
C LEU A 108 15.62 5.95 13.55
N CYS A 109 16.95 6.03 13.40
CA CYS A 109 17.61 7.18 12.79
C CYS A 109 17.18 7.36 11.33
N ALA A 110 17.31 6.30 10.52
CA ALA A 110 16.90 6.32 9.12
C ALA A 110 15.41 6.67 8.93
N LEU A 111 14.55 6.11 9.79
CA LEU A 111 13.11 6.38 9.79
C LEU A 111 12.82 7.84 10.14
N THR A 112 13.52 8.42 11.12
CA THR A 112 13.34 9.83 11.50
C THR A 112 13.74 10.77 10.36
N VAL A 113 14.87 10.50 9.69
CA VAL A 113 15.30 11.26 8.50
C VAL A 113 14.26 11.15 7.39
N LYS A 114 13.80 9.94 7.09
CA LYS A 114 12.79 9.69 6.07
C LYS A 114 11.47 10.43 6.37
N MET A 115 10.99 10.39 7.61
CA MET A 115 9.80 11.11 8.01
C MET A 115 9.94 12.63 7.85
N GLN A 116 11.10 13.20 8.21
CA GLN A 116 11.36 14.63 8.02
C GLN A 116 11.33 15.00 6.54
N GLU A 117 11.91 14.17 5.68
CA GLU A 117 11.89 14.38 4.24
C GLU A 117 10.47 14.33 3.67
N LEU A 118 9.69 13.31 4.03
CA LEU A 118 8.28 13.21 3.60
C LEU A 118 7.45 14.39 4.12
N LYS A 119 7.66 14.83 5.37
CA LYS A 119 6.97 16.01 5.93
C LYS A 119 7.33 17.29 5.17
N LYS A 120 8.59 17.46 4.76
CA LYS A 120 9.00 18.58 3.91
C LYS A 120 8.33 18.53 2.54
N ARG A 121 8.28 17.35 1.90
CA ARG A 121 7.60 17.15 0.61
C ARG A 121 6.09 17.46 0.67
N VAL A 122 5.45 17.16 1.79
CA VAL A 122 4.04 17.52 2.03
C VAL A 122 3.89 19.04 2.26
N ALA A 123 4.79 19.64 3.04
CA ALA A 123 4.72 21.06 3.39
C ALA A 123 5.16 22.02 2.27
N SER A 124 6.06 21.58 1.37
CA SER A 124 6.63 22.43 0.31
C SER A 124 5.61 22.83 -0.76
N GLY A 125 4.36 22.38 -0.68
CA GLY A 125 3.30 22.94 -1.51
C GLY A 125 3.56 22.76 -3.00
N GLU A 126 4.22 21.67 -3.41
CA GLU A 126 3.98 21.04 -4.71
C GLU A 126 2.52 20.55 -4.77
N ALA A 127 1.55 21.43 -4.51
CA ALA A 127 0.15 21.14 -4.23
C ALA A 127 -0.60 20.62 -5.47
N GLY A 128 0.01 20.71 -6.66
CA GLY A 128 -0.41 19.98 -7.86
C GLY A 128 0.28 18.62 -8.09
N ARG A 129 1.40 18.33 -7.40
CA ARG A 129 2.27 17.14 -7.57
C ARG A 129 2.26 16.17 -6.38
N CYS A 130 1.82 16.60 -5.19
CA CYS A 130 1.40 15.71 -4.09
C CYS A 130 0.02 15.09 -4.33
N LEU A 131 -0.49 15.17 -5.56
CA LEU A 131 -1.60 14.34 -5.99
C LEU A 131 -1.15 12.89 -5.98
N VAL A 132 -1.99 12.01 -5.43
CA VAL A 132 -1.81 10.57 -5.53
C VAL A 132 -1.62 10.19 -7.00
N ASP A 133 -0.57 9.43 -7.31
CA ASP A 133 -0.35 8.90 -8.65
C ASP A 133 -1.29 7.70 -8.88
N TYR A 134 -2.49 8.01 -9.37
CA TYR A 134 -3.51 7.01 -9.66
C TYR A 134 -3.10 6.06 -10.80
N TYR A 135 -2.23 6.48 -11.73
CA TYR A 135 -1.70 5.58 -12.76
C TYR A 135 -0.81 4.51 -12.12
N ALA A 136 0.10 4.92 -11.24
CA ALA A 136 0.95 4.00 -10.49
C ALA A 136 0.14 3.09 -9.55
N LEU A 137 -0.91 3.60 -8.89
CA LEU A 137 -1.83 2.78 -8.09
C LEU A 137 -2.49 1.67 -8.92
N MET A 138 -2.88 1.99 -10.16
CA MET A 138 -3.52 1.07 -11.09
C MET A 138 -2.53 0.17 -11.84
N GLY A 139 -1.22 0.37 -11.66
CA GLY A 139 -0.17 -0.35 -12.39
C GLY A 139 -0.09 0.03 -13.87
N LEU A 140 -0.51 1.24 -14.23
CA LEU A 140 -0.52 1.77 -15.60
C LEU A 140 0.62 2.76 -15.84
N GLN A 141 1.01 2.90 -17.10
CA GLN A 141 1.92 3.97 -17.53
C GLN A 141 1.16 5.30 -17.64
N ARG A 142 1.86 6.41 -17.35
CA ARG A 142 1.31 7.75 -17.57
C ARG A 142 1.06 7.97 -19.06
N GLY A 143 -0.11 8.51 -19.41
CA GLY A 143 -0.52 8.72 -20.81
C GLY A 143 -1.17 7.49 -21.48
N CYS A 144 -1.54 6.47 -20.71
CA CYS A 144 -2.30 5.32 -21.23
C CYS A 144 -3.65 5.75 -21.83
N SER A 145 -4.24 4.90 -22.69
CA SER A 145 -5.52 5.23 -23.32
C SER A 145 -6.64 5.36 -22.28
N ARG A 146 -7.63 6.23 -22.53
CA ARG A 146 -8.82 6.37 -21.67
C ARG A 146 -9.53 5.02 -21.45
N SER A 147 -9.57 4.16 -22.48
CA SER A 147 -10.19 2.83 -22.39
C SER A 147 -9.43 1.89 -21.46
N GLU A 148 -8.11 1.95 -21.45
CA GLU A 148 -7.25 1.14 -20.59
C GLU A 148 -7.38 1.61 -19.13
N LEU A 149 -7.34 2.91 -18.91
CA LEU A 149 -7.57 3.52 -17.60
C LEU A 149 -8.93 3.12 -17.01
N GLN A 150 -10.01 3.23 -17.80
CA GLN A 150 -11.36 2.86 -17.38
C GLN A 150 -11.48 1.37 -17.03
N ARG A 151 -10.90 0.48 -17.85
CA ARG A 151 -10.92 -0.96 -17.58
C ARG A 151 -10.16 -1.30 -16.30
N ALA A 152 -8.95 -0.78 -16.12
CA ALA A 152 -8.15 -1.01 -14.92
C ALA A 152 -8.86 -0.49 -13.66
N HIS A 153 -9.41 0.71 -13.72
CA HIS A 153 -10.19 1.30 -12.63
C HIS A 153 -11.40 0.43 -12.27
N LEU A 154 -12.21 0.03 -13.25
CA LEU A 154 -13.39 -0.81 -13.02
C LEU A 154 -13.02 -2.16 -12.40
N LEU A 155 -11.95 -2.80 -12.89
CA LEU A 155 -11.46 -4.06 -12.33
C LEU A 155 -11.07 -3.92 -10.86
N LEU A 156 -10.40 -2.83 -10.49
CA LEU A 156 -10.00 -2.57 -9.11
C LEU A 156 -11.20 -2.27 -8.21
N ILE A 157 -12.17 -1.47 -8.68
CA ILE A 157 -13.42 -1.21 -7.94
C ILE A 157 -14.16 -2.53 -7.65
N LEU A 158 -14.32 -3.40 -8.64
CA LEU A 158 -15.01 -4.69 -8.47
C LEU A 158 -14.25 -5.65 -7.56
N ARG A 159 -12.92 -5.60 -7.58
CA ARG A 159 -12.04 -6.46 -6.78
C ARG A 159 -12.00 -6.03 -5.31
N HIS A 160 -11.89 -4.73 -5.05
CA HIS A 160 -11.65 -4.16 -3.73
C HIS A 160 -12.91 -3.57 -3.09
N LYS A 161 -14.10 -3.98 -3.53
CA LYS A 161 -15.34 -3.61 -2.86
C LYS A 161 -15.27 -3.96 -1.35
N PRO A 162 -15.79 -3.09 -0.47
CA PRO A 162 -15.67 -3.27 0.97
C PRO A 162 -16.45 -4.48 1.50
N ASP A 163 -17.51 -4.92 0.79
CA ASP A 163 -18.26 -6.15 1.10
C ASP A 163 -17.38 -7.41 1.12
N LYS A 164 -16.32 -7.43 0.31
CA LYS A 164 -15.34 -8.54 0.23
C LYS A 164 -14.21 -8.43 1.25
N ALA A 165 -14.16 -7.36 2.05
CA ALA A 165 -13.06 -7.09 2.96
C ALA A 165 -12.84 -8.21 3.98
N LEU A 166 -13.92 -8.86 4.42
CA LEU A 166 -13.88 -9.88 5.48
C LEU A 166 -13.73 -11.32 4.96
N GLY A 167 -13.75 -11.55 3.64
CA GLY A 167 -13.74 -12.90 3.07
C GLY A 167 -12.47 -13.72 3.34
N PHE A 168 -11.42 -13.11 3.89
CA PHE A 168 -10.25 -13.86 4.36
C PHE A 168 -10.41 -14.40 5.79
N ILE A 169 -11.26 -13.77 6.60
CA ILE A 169 -11.48 -14.11 8.01
C ILE A 169 -12.17 -15.48 8.12
N GLU A 170 -13.03 -15.84 7.16
CA GLU A 170 -13.69 -17.16 7.11
C GLU A 170 -12.72 -18.34 7.03
N ARG A 171 -11.48 -18.10 6.58
CA ARG A 171 -10.42 -19.09 6.48
C ARG A 171 -9.48 -19.08 7.68
N CYS A 172 -9.69 -18.19 8.64
CA CYS A 172 -8.77 -17.94 9.74
C CYS A 172 -9.27 -18.62 11.02
N GLU A 173 -8.40 -19.36 11.68
CA GLU A 173 -8.61 -19.89 13.02
C GLU A 173 -8.08 -18.86 14.04
N PHE A 174 -8.97 -18.37 14.91
CA PHE A 174 -8.64 -17.43 15.97
C PHE A 174 -8.56 -18.17 17.30
N VAL A 175 -7.59 -17.79 18.14
CA VAL A 175 -7.39 -18.40 19.47
C VAL A 175 -8.36 -17.80 20.52
N ASP A 176 -8.88 -16.59 20.26
CA ASP A 176 -9.80 -15.85 21.16
C ASP A 176 -10.78 -15.01 20.36
N ASP A 177 -12.08 -15.09 20.70
CA ASP A 177 -13.18 -14.39 20.04
C ASP A 177 -13.11 -12.86 20.22
N GLN A 178 -12.52 -12.35 21.31
CA GLN A 178 -12.36 -10.91 21.51
C GLN A 178 -11.44 -10.26 20.46
N ASN A 179 -10.52 -11.05 19.88
CA ASN A 179 -9.66 -10.58 18.81
C ASN A 179 -10.40 -10.47 17.47
N LEU A 180 -11.46 -11.24 17.25
CA LEU A 180 -12.15 -11.33 15.96
C LEU A 180 -12.78 -10.00 15.54
N ASP A 181 -13.47 -9.32 16.46
CA ASP A 181 -14.12 -8.05 16.13
C ASP A 181 -13.09 -6.95 15.86
N SER A 182 -12.01 -6.91 16.63
CA SER A 182 -10.88 -5.99 16.37
C SER A 182 -10.23 -6.22 14.99
N VAL A 183 -10.18 -7.48 14.53
CA VAL A 183 -9.63 -7.86 13.23
C VAL A 183 -10.59 -7.42 12.12
N LYS A 184 -11.90 -7.64 12.29
CA LYS A 184 -12.93 -7.19 11.35
C LYS A 184 -12.93 -5.67 11.21
N ASP A 185 -12.84 -4.93 12.31
CA ASP A 185 -12.82 -3.46 12.29
C ASP A 185 -11.61 -2.93 11.53
N ARG A 186 -10.41 -3.45 11.84
CA ARG A 186 -9.18 -3.07 11.12
C ARG A 186 -9.25 -3.44 9.64
N ALA A 187 -9.77 -4.61 9.30
CA ALA A 187 -9.95 -5.06 7.93
C ALA A 187 -10.92 -4.15 7.15
N ASN A 188 -12.08 -3.85 7.73
CA ASN A 188 -13.09 -2.97 7.12
C ASN A 188 -12.55 -1.55 6.92
N MET A 189 -11.94 -0.96 7.95
CA MET A 189 -11.39 0.40 7.89
C MET A 189 -10.31 0.51 6.80
N SER A 190 -9.34 -0.41 6.81
CA SER A 190 -8.24 -0.39 5.83
C SER A 190 -8.70 -0.70 4.41
N ALA A 191 -9.66 -1.61 4.22
CA ALA A 191 -10.27 -1.87 2.92
C ALA A 191 -11.07 -0.67 2.40
N MET A 192 -11.81 0.02 3.28
CA MET A 192 -12.56 1.22 2.94
C MET A 192 -11.64 2.37 2.50
N LEU A 193 -10.50 2.57 3.18
CA LEU A 193 -9.51 3.58 2.79
C LEU A 193 -8.94 3.30 1.40
N LEU A 194 -8.52 2.06 1.13
CA LEU A 194 -8.04 1.66 -0.20
C LEU A 194 -9.13 1.82 -1.26
N TYR A 195 -10.37 1.42 -0.96
CA TYR A 195 -11.48 1.57 -1.89
C TYR A 195 -11.74 3.03 -2.25
N ARG A 196 -11.76 3.94 -1.26
CA ARG A 196 -11.90 5.39 -1.50
C ARG A 196 -10.74 5.94 -2.33
N LEU A 197 -9.52 5.47 -2.08
CA LEU A 197 -8.35 5.85 -2.87
C LEU A 197 -8.52 5.44 -4.34
N ILE A 198 -8.99 4.22 -4.59
CA ILE A 198 -9.27 3.72 -5.95
C ILE A 198 -10.39 4.54 -6.60
N GLN A 199 -11.49 4.81 -5.89
CA GLN A 199 -12.62 5.60 -6.39
C GLN A 199 -12.19 6.98 -6.90
N LYS A 200 -11.36 7.69 -6.14
CA LYS A 200 -10.83 9.00 -6.55
C LYS A 200 -10.06 8.95 -7.87
N GLY A 201 -9.40 7.84 -8.18
CA GLY A 201 -8.68 7.67 -9.44
C GLY A 201 -9.56 7.53 -10.69
N GLY A 202 -10.87 7.28 -10.54
CA GLY A 202 -11.83 7.16 -11.66
C GLY A 202 -12.63 8.43 -11.95
N SER A 203 -12.76 9.31 -10.96
CA SER A 203 -13.30 10.67 -11.11
C SER A 203 -12.35 11.49 -11.98
N GLY A 204 -12.64 11.55 -13.28
CA GLY A 204 -11.78 12.04 -14.36
C GLY A 204 -11.44 13.54 -14.35
N GLU A 205 -11.22 14.15 -13.19
CA GLU A 205 -10.81 15.56 -13.07
C GLU A 205 -9.31 15.79 -13.31
N TYR A 206 -8.50 14.73 -13.45
CA TYR A 206 -7.04 14.84 -13.63
C TYR A 206 -6.56 14.49 -15.06
N GLY A 207 -7.47 14.38 -16.02
CA GLY A 207 -7.19 13.96 -17.40
C GLY A 207 -7.42 15.01 -18.48
N VAL A 208 -7.63 16.28 -18.12
CA VAL A 208 -7.82 17.38 -19.10
C VAL A 208 -6.95 18.58 -18.72
N GLU A 209 -5.63 18.38 -18.69
CA GLU A 209 -4.74 19.40 -19.21
C GLU A 209 -4.17 18.84 -20.52
N GLU A 210 -4.94 19.01 -21.59
CA GLU A 210 -4.32 19.26 -22.89
C GLU A 210 -3.39 20.45 -22.68
N THR A 211 -2.11 20.16 -22.46
CA THR A 211 -1.07 21.14 -22.69
C THR A 211 -1.11 21.43 -24.18
N ASN A 212 -1.95 22.41 -24.52
CA ASN A 212 -1.81 23.23 -25.70
C ASN A 212 -0.44 23.91 -25.56
N VAL A 213 0.61 23.16 -25.85
CA VAL A 213 1.93 23.72 -26.12
C VAL A 213 1.74 24.47 -27.42
N GLN A 214 1.42 25.75 -27.25
CA GLN A 214 1.49 26.78 -28.27
C GLN A 214 2.76 26.51 -29.09
N ARG A 215 2.61 25.95 -30.30
CA ARG A 215 3.74 25.80 -31.22
C ARG A 215 4.31 27.20 -31.40
N PRO A 216 5.60 27.46 -31.06
CA PRO A 216 6.19 28.74 -31.36
C PRO A 216 6.18 28.90 -32.88
N ARG A 217 5.54 29.98 -33.35
CA ARG A 217 5.59 30.38 -34.76
C ARG A 217 7.06 30.61 -35.11
N GLY A 218 7.54 29.88 -36.10
CA GLY A 218 8.76 30.24 -36.82
C GLY A 218 9.95 29.32 -36.58
N TRP A 219 9.99 28.20 -37.32
CA TRP A 219 11.25 27.62 -37.77
C TRP A 219 11.13 27.37 -39.27
N ARG A 220 11.72 28.28 -40.06
CA ARG A 220 11.95 28.07 -41.49
C ARG A 220 12.90 26.88 -41.63
N CYS A 221 12.51 25.86 -42.39
CA CYS A 221 13.43 24.84 -42.86
C CYS A 221 14.48 25.50 -43.76
N CYS A 222 15.72 25.58 -43.29
CA CYS A 222 16.87 25.80 -44.16
C CYS A 222 17.21 24.48 -44.84
N SER A 223 16.75 24.31 -46.08
CA SER A 223 17.25 23.28 -46.98
C SER A 223 18.68 23.64 -47.39
N ARG A 224 19.67 22.79 -47.05
CA ARG A 224 20.99 22.83 -47.70
C ARG A 224 20.92 22.03 -49.01
N PRO A 225 21.54 22.50 -50.10
CA PRO A 225 21.69 21.70 -51.30
C PRO A 225 22.79 20.65 -51.09
N VAL A 226 22.54 19.45 -51.59
CA VAL A 226 23.55 18.40 -51.75
C VAL A 226 24.36 18.73 -53.00
N GLN A 227 25.67 18.49 -52.92
CA GLN A 227 26.67 18.71 -53.99
C GLN A 227 26.33 18.00 -55.28
#